data_AF-A0A1A8EV33-F1
#
_entry.id   AF-A0A1A8EV33-F1
#
_cell.length_a   1.000
_cell.length_b   1.000
_cell.length_c   1.000
_cell.angle_alpha   90.00
_cell.angle_beta   90.00
_cell.angle_gamma   90.00
#
_symmetry.space_group_name_H-M   'P 1'
#
loop_
_entity.id
_entity.type
_entity.pdbx_description
1 polymer ?
#
loop_
_entity_poly.entity_id
_entity_poly.type
_entity_poly.pdbx_seq_one_letter_code
_entity_poly.pdbx_strand_id
1 'polypeptide(L)'
;ASFLFLYCACMSPVITFGGLLGEATEGRISAIESLLGASMTGVAYSLFAGQPLTILGSTGPVLVFEKILYKFCKDYHLSYLSLRACIGLWTALLCLLLVATDASSLVCYITRFTEEAFAALICLIFIYEALEKLFHLGELYPYNLNSDLDKLTLTHCRCAEPYNPSNKTLDLWSERNITASAVPWVNLTVKECISLQGHFVGTACGHHGPYTPDVLFWSVILFFSTFFLSAFLKQFKTSRYFPTKVRSMTSDFAVFLTIVLMVLLDFVIGVPSQKLKVPSKFQPTRDDRGWLVSPIGRNPWWTLLAAAIPALLCTILIFMDQQITAVIINRKEH
;
A
#
# COMPACT_ATOMS: atom_id res chain seq x y z
N ALA A 1 18.87 -17.28 -14.26
CA ALA A 1 18.98 -16.76 -12.88
C ALA A 1 18.50 -15.31 -12.80
N SER A 2 19.09 -14.39 -13.58
CA SER A 2 18.77 -12.95 -13.51
C SER A 2 17.32 -12.60 -13.82
N PHE A 3 16.66 -13.24 -14.80
CA PHE A 3 15.24 -13.00 -15.09
C PHE A 3 14.33 -13.30 -13.89
N LEU A 4 14.52 -14.47 -13.26
CA LEU A 4 13.70 -14.89 -12.13
C LEU A 4 13.99 -14.01 -10.90
N PHE A 5 15.24 -13.60 -10.70
CA PHE A 5 15.62 -12.65 -9.67
C PHE A 5 14.96 -11.28 -9.87
N LEU A 6 15.08 -10.70 -11.07
CA LEU A 6 14.48 -9.42 -11.43
C LEU A 6 12.96 -9.46 -11.31
N TYR A 7 12.33 -10.52 -11.81
CA TYR A 7 10.88 -10.72 -11.70
C TYR A 7 10.41 -10.69 -10.24
N CYS A 8 11.03 -11.49 -9.37
CA CYS A 8 10.70 -11.52 -7.94
C CYS A 8 10.97 -10.18 -7.25
N ALA A 9 12.07 -9.50 -7.60
CA ALA A 9 12.43 -8.21 -7.04
C ALA A 9 11.45 -7.09 -7.44
N CYS A 10 10.93 -7.12 -8.67
CA CYS A 10 9.98 -6.11 -9.15
C CYS A 10 8.55 -6.36 -8.67
N MET A 11 8.14 -7.62 -8.56
CA MET A 11 6.78 -7.99 -8.19
C MET A 11 6.43 -7.55 -6.76
N SER A 12 7.35 -7.71 -5.80
CA SER A 12 7.07 -7.43 -4.39
C SER A 12 6.72 -5.96 -4.11
N PRO A 13 7.52 -4.97 -4.55
CA PRO A 13 7.16 -3.56 -4.38
C PRO A 13 5.87 -3.17 -5.09
N VAL A 14 5.63 -3.67 -6.31
CA VAL A 14 4.41 -3.36 -7.09
C VAL A 14 3.17 -3.82 -6.36
N ILE A 15 3.19 -5.02 -5.78
CA ILE A 15 2.07 -5.57 -5.01
C ILE A 15 1.88 -4.81 -3.71
N THR A 16 2.95 -4.50 -2.98
CA THR A 16 2.87 -3.76 -1.71
C THR A 16 2.32 -2.35 -1.93
N PHE A 17 2.86 -1.59 -2.88
CA PHE A 17 2.36 -0.25 -3.20
C PHE A 17 0.95 -0.28 -3.78
N GLY A 18 0.62 -1.27 -4.62
CA GLY A 18 -0.75 -1.47 -5.10
C GLY A 18 -1.75 -1.77 -3.99
N GLY A 19 -1.33 -2.54 -2.98
CA GLY A 19 -2.12 -2.83 -1.78
C GLY A 19 -2.36 -1.59 -0.92
N LEU A 20 -1.29 -0.84 -0.64
CA LEU A 20 -1.36 0.43 0.11
C LEU A 20 -2.22 1.46 -0.60
N LEU A 21 -2.13 1.54 -1.94
CA LEU A 21 -2.97 2.41 -2.75
C LEU A 21 -4.45 1.98 -2.68
N GLY A 22 -4.73 0.68 -2.67
CA GLY A 22 -6.09 0.17 -2.52
C GLY A 22 -6.71 0.47 -1.16
N GLU A 23 -5.93 0.38 -0.10
CA GLU A 23 -6.35 0.79 1.25
C GLU A 23 -6.62 2.31 1.30
N ALA A 24 -5.71 3.12 0.74
CA ALA A 24 -5.83 4.59 0.75
C ALA A 24 -6.99 5.12 -0.11
N THR A 25 -7.35 4.41 -1.19
CA THR A 25 -8.39 4.83 -2.14
C THR A 25 -9.74 4.16 -1.90
N GLU A 26 -9.95 3.52 -0.75
CA GLU A 26 -11.18 2.79 -0.39
C GLU A 26 -11.60 1.76 -1.48
N GLY A 27 -10.60 1.11 -2.11
CA GLY A 27 -10.84 0.15 -3.19
C GLY A 27 -11.29 0.77 -4.51
N ARG A 28 -11.06 2.06 -4.77
CA ARG A 28 -11.28 2.64 -6.11
C ARG A 28 -10.21 2.23 -7.12
N ILE A 29 -9.00 1.93 -6.65
CA ILE A 29 -7.90 1.35 -7.42
C ILE A 29 -7.32 0.21 -6.60
N SER A 30 -7.15 -0.97 -7.17
CA SER A 30 -6.62 -2.15 -6.46
C SER A 30 -5.25 -2.56 -6.99
N ALA A 31 -4.59 -3.46 -6.25
CA ALA A 31 -3.26 -3.99 -6.57
C ALA A 31 -3.19 -4.62 -7.98
N ILE A 32 -4.30 -5.15 -8.49
CA ILE A 32 -4.37 -5.76 -9.82
C ILE A 32 -4.23 -4.74 -10.97
N GLU A 33 -4.81 -3.56 -10.80
CA GLU A 33 -4.74 -2.47 -11.78
C GLU A 33 -3.33 -1.88 -11.80
N SER A 34 -2.69 -1.76 -10.64
CA SER A 34 -1.28 -1.37 -10.50
C SER A 34 -0.34 -2.40 -11.14
N LEU A 35 -0.60 -3.70 -10.94
CA LEU A 35 0.20 -4.78 -11.54
C LEU A 35 0.08 -4.78 -13.07
N LEU A 36 -1.15 -4.66 -13.60
CA LEU A 36 -1.36 -4.59 -15.05
C LEU A 36 -0.71 -3.33 -15.63
N GLY A 37 -0.89 -2.18 -14.98
CA GLY A 37 -0.26 -0.92 -15.38
C GLY A 37 1.26 -1.03 -15.45
N ALA A 38 1.90 -1.56 -14.40
CA ALA A 38 3.35 -1.78 -14.37
C ALA A 38 3.83 -2.77 -15.45
N SER A 39 3.06 -3.83 -15.73
CA SER A 39 3.42 -4.79 -16.77
C SER A 39 3.36 -4.17 -18.17
N MET A 40 2.33 -3.38 -18.46
CA MET A 40 2.17 -2.75 -19.77
C MET A 40 3.22 -1.66 -20.00
N THR A 41 3.46 -0.81 -19.01
CA THR A 41 4.50 0.25 -19.10
C THR A 41 5.89 -0.33 -19.13
N GLY A 42 6.18 -1.41 -18.39
CA GLY A 42 7.46 -2.11 -18.43
C GLY A 42 7.77 -2.70 -19.79
N VAL A 43 6.80 -3.38 -20.43
CA VAL A 43 6.98 -3.90 -21.80
C VAL A 43 7.20 -2.76 -22.79
N ALA A 44 6.36 -1.71 -22.76
CA ALA A 44 6.51 -0.57 -23.65
C ALA A 44 7.87 0.12 -23.49
N TYR A 45 8.32 0.36 -22.25
CA TYR A 45 9.62 0.98 -22.00
C TYR A 45 10.78 0.10 -22.46
N SER A 46 10.72 -1.21 -22.22
CA SER A 46 11.79 -2.12 -22.66
C SER A 46 12.00 -2.15 -24.17
N LEU A 47 10.96 -1.88 -24.96
CA LEU A 47 11.02 -1.86 -26.42
C LEU A 47 11.54 -0.52 -26.99
N PHE A 48 11.28 0.59 -26.32
CA PHE A 48 11.52 1.94 -26.87
C PHE A 48 12.53 2.79 -26.07
N ALA A 49 13.01 2.32 -24.91
CA ALA A 49 13.93 3.10 -24.08
C ALA A 49 15.39 3.02 -24.56
N GLY A 50 16.11 4.14 -24.45
CA GLY A 50 17.57 4.18 -24.68
C GLY A 50 18.39 3.47 -23.60
N GLN A 51 17.81 3.22 -22.42
CA GLN A 51 18.46 2.53 -21.30
C GLN A 51 17.51 1.49 -20.67
N PRO A 52 17.48 0.25 -21.20
CA PRO A 52 16.54 -0.80 -20.75
C PRO A 52 16.91 -1.42 -19.38
N LEU A 53 18.04 -1.03 -18.78
CA LEU A 53 18.41 -1.42 -17.41
C LEU A 53 17.54 -0.75 -16.35
N THR A 54 16.90 0.38 -16.68
CA THR A 54 16.02 1.09 -15.75
C THR A 54 14.70 0.36 -15.61
N ILE A 55 14.33 0.03 -14.37
CA ILE A 55 13.09 -0.67 -14.05
C ILE A 55 12.06 0.37 -13.64
N LEU A 56 10.92 0.38 -14.33
CA LEU A 56 9.79 1.22 -13.96
C LEU A 56 9.02 0.59 -12.80
N GLY A 57 8.75 1.39 -11.77
CA GLY A 57 7.98 0.98 -10.61
C GLY A 57 7.21 2.15 -10.01
N SER A 58 6.19 1.85 -9.21
CA SER A 58 5.53 2.86 -8.39
C SER A 58 6.46 3.27 -7.25
N THR A 59 6.58 4.56 -6.99
CA THR A 59 7.43 5.10 -5.92
C THR A 59 6.59 5.68 -4.78
N GLY A 60 7.17 5.69 -3.57
CA GLY A 60 6.51 6.22 -2.36
C GLY A 60 5.97 7.65 -2.51
N PRO A 61 6.73 8.60 -3.09
CA PRO A 61 6.24 9.97 -3.30
C PRO A 61 4.97 10.03 -4.18
N VAL A 62 4.89 9.18 -5.22
CA VAL A 62 3.69 9.10 -6.07
C VAL A 62 2.50 8.51 -5.30
N LEU A 63 2.73 7.53 -4.43
CA LEU A 63 1.68 7.00 -3.53
C LEU A 63 1.13 8.10 -2.61
N VAL A 64 2.00 8.88 -1.98
CA VAL A 64 1.60 9.99 -1.10
C VAL A 64 0.81 11.05 -1.87
N PHE A 65 1.26 11.40 -3.08
CA PHE A 65 0.53 12.30 -3.96
C PHE A 65 -0.88 11.79 -4.27
N GLU A 66 -1.03 10.51 -4.63
CA GLU A 66 -2.33 9.89 -4.90
C GLU A 66 -3.25 9.87 -3.67
N LYS A 67 -2.71 9.64 -2.46
CA LYS A 67 -3.46 9.71 -1.20
C LYS A 67 -4.02 11.12 -0.96
N ILE A 68 -3.20 12.15 -1.17
CA ILE A 68 -3.62 13.55 -1.02
C ILE A 68 -4.68 13.89 -2.08
N LEU A 69 -4.48 13.47 -3.33
CA LEU A 69 -5.42 13.67 -4.41
C LEU A 69 -6.78 13.01 -4.10
N TYR A 70 -6.77 11.80 -3.55
CA TYR A 70 -7.98 11.09 -3.14
C TYR A 70 -8.73 11.85 -2.04
N LYS A 71 -8.02 12.29 -1.00
CA LYS A 71 -8.60 13.08 0.10
C LYS A 71 -9.22 14.38 -0.42
N PHE A 72 -8.52 15.10 -1.27
CA PHE A 72 -9.04 16.30 -1.93
C PHE A 72 -10.32 16.00 -2.74
N CYS A 73 -10.34 14.92 -3.51
CA CYS A 73 -11.55 14.52 -4.25
C CYS A 73 -12.73 14.21 -3.33
N LYS A 74 -12.48 13.63 -2.15
CA LYS A 74 -13.51 13.32 -1.16
C LYS A 74 -14.11 14.58 -0.55
N ASP A 75 -13.27 15.55 -0.20
CA ASP A 75 -13.68 16.81 0.41
C ASP A 75 -14.49 17.70 -0.56
N TYR A 76 -14.13 17.70 -1.85
CA TYR A 76 -14.82 18.47 -2.90
C TYR A 76 -15.88 17.67 -3.68
N HIS A 77 -16.19 16.43 -3.27
CA HIS A 77 -17.12 15.52 -3.94
C HIS A 77 -16.85 15.31 -5.45
N LEU A 78 -15.58 15.37 -5.86
CA LEU A 78 -15.15 15.18 -7.25
C LEU A 78 -14.94 13.69 -7.57
N SER A 79 -15.14 13.33 -8.84
CA SER A 79 -14.81 11.98 -9.31
C SER A 79 -13.29 11.82 -9.47
N TYR A 80 -12.67 11.18 -8.48
CA TYR A 80 -11.22 10.91 -8.37
C TYR A 80 -10.59 10.41 -9.68
N LEU A 81 -11.27 9.47 -10.32
CA LEU A 81 -10.75 8.74 -11.46
C LEU A 81 -10.71 9.56 -12.76
N SER A 82 -11.69 10.44 -12.97
CA SER A 82 -11.68 11.41 -14.08
C SER A 82 -10.63 12.49 -13.83
N LEU A 83 -10.50 12.96 -12.59
CA LEU A 83 -9.45 13.92 -12.23
C LEU A 83 -8.05 13.33 -12.47
N ARG A 84 -7.83 12.07 -12.07
CA ARG A 84 -6.58 11.34 -12.32
C ARG A 84 -6.26 11.23 -13.82
N ALA A 85 -7.25 10.96 -14.66
CA ALA A 85 -7.06 10.92 -16.11
C ALA A 85 -6.68 12.30 -16.68
N CYS A 86 -7.31 13.39 -16.23
CA CYS A 86 -6.94 14.75 -16.61
C CYS A 86 -5.52 15.12 -16.18
N ILE A 87 -5.14 14.79 -14.94
CA ILE A 87 -3.77 14.99 -14.44
C ILE A 87 -2.77 14.18 -15.29
N GLY A 88 -3.11 12.94 -15.65
CA GLY A 88 -2.32 12.09 -16.55
C GLY A 88 -2.12 12.71 -17.94
N LEU A 89 -3.15 13.33 -18.52
CA LEU A 89 -3.05 14.01 -19.81
C LEU A 89 -2.19 15.28 -19.73
N TRP A 90 -2.36 16.09 -18.68
CA TRP A 90 -1.53 17.28 -18.47
C TRP A 90 -0.07 16.94 -18.18
N THR A 91 0.20 15.91 -17.38
CA THR A 91 1.57 15.43 -17.12
C THR A 91 2.24 14.96 -18.41
N ALA A 92 1.53 14.20 -19.26
CA ALA A 92 2.06 13.81 -20.57
C ALA A 92 2.40 15.03 -21.45
N LEU A 93 1.53 16.04 -21.49
CA LEU A 93 1.76 17.27 -22.24
C LEU A 93 2.96 18.07 -21.69
N LEU A 94 3.06 18.21 -20.36
CA LEU A 94 4.19 18.90 -19.72
C LEU A 94 5.50 18.14 -19.91
N CYS A 95 5.50 16.81 -19.85
CA CYS A 95 6.67 15.99 -20.17
C CYS A 95 7.14 16.20 -21.61
N LEU A 96 6.23 16.23 -22.59
CA LEU A 96 6.57 16.52 -23.99
C LEU A 96 7.17 17.92 -24.14
N LEU A 97 6.63 18.91 -23.44
CA LEU A 97 7.17 20.27 -23.43
C LEU A 97 8.58 20.30 -22.85
N LEU A 98 8.82 19.63 -21.70
CA LEU A 98 10.14 19.56 -21.08
C LEU A 98 11.20 18.93 -21.99
N VAL A 99 10.82 17.87 -22.71
CA VAL A 99 11.68 17.24 -23.72
C VAL A 99 11.97 18.21 -24.87
N ALA A 100 10.97 18.95 -25.34
CA ALA A 100 11.15 19.93 -26.41
C ALA A 100 12.02 21.14 -25.99
N THR A 101 11.98 21.53 -24.71
CA THR A 101 12.80 22.62 -24.15
C THR A 101 14.21 22.21 -23.71
N ASP A 102 14.61 20.96 -23.95
CA ASP A 102 15.89 20.39 -23.54
C ASP A 102 16.22 20.62 -22.05
N ALA A 103 15.26 20.28 -21.18
CA ALA A 103 15.43 20.33 -19.72
C ALA A 103 16.51 19.34 -19.21
N SER A 104 17.10 18.51 -20.09
CA SER A 104 18.19 17.60 -19.75
C SER A 104 19.44 18.32 -19.21
N SER A 105 19.64 19.58 -19.62
CA SER A 105 20.71 20.45 -19.12
C SER A 105 20.64 20.69 -17.60
N LEU A 106 19.46 20.60 -16.98
CA LEU A 106 19.29 20.80 -15.54
C LEU A 106 19.94 19.69 -14.69
N VAL A 107 20.15 18.51 -15.28
CA VAL A 107 20.75 17.34 -14.60
C VAL A 107 22.19 17.61 -14.21
N CYS A 108 22.91 18.44 -14.98
CA CYS A 108 24.28 18.84 -14.68
C CYS A 108 24.43 19.62 -13.36
N TYR A 109 23.34 20.16 -12.80
CA TYR A 109 23.35 20.84 -11.50
C TYR A 109 23.18 19.89 -10.31
N ILE A 110 22.76 18.65 -10.56
CA ILE A 110 22.64 17.62 -9.53
C ILE A 110 24.07 17.14 -9.21
N THR A 111 24.51 17.42 -7.99
CA THR A 111 25.84 17.01 -7.52
C THR A 111 25.75 15.67 -6.77
N ARG A 112 26.88 14.97 -6.66
CA ARG A 112 27.01 13.75 -5.84
C ARG A 112 26.44 13.92 -4.43
N PHE A 113 26.66 15.09 -3.82
CA PHE A 113 26.12 15.38 -2.50
C PHE A 113 24.59 15.38 -2.48
N THR A 114 23.95 16.00 -3.46
CA THR A 114 22.49 16.03 -3.54
C THR A 114 21.90 14.65 -3.83
N GLU A 115 22.58 13.81 -4.61
CA GLU A 115 22.14 12.43 -4.88
C GLU A 115 22.21 11.55 -3.65
N GLU A 116 23.36 11.54 -2.94
CA GLU A 116 23.54 10.75 -1.73
C GLU A 116 22.59 11.22 -0.61
N ALA A 117 22.38 12.53 -0.47
CA ALA A 117 21.41 13.08 0.46
C ALA A 117 19.96 12.70 0.10
N PHE A 118 19.60 12.73 -1.19
CA PHE A 118 18.26 12.33 -1.64
C PHE A 118 18.02 10.83 -1.43
N ALA A 119 18.99 9.97 -1.79
CA ALA A 119 18.88 8.53 -1.55
C ALA A 119 18.74 8.22 -0.05
N ALA A 120 19.49 8.91 0.81
CA ALA A 120 19.36 8.79 2.27
C ALA A 120 17.98 9.25 2.77
N LEU A 121 17.44 10.35 2.23
CA LEU A 121 16.10 10.84 2.56
C LEU A 121 15.01 9.83 2.20
N ILE A 122 15.04 9.29 0.98
CA ILE A 122 14.08 8.27 0.53
C ILE A 122 14.16 7.01 1.41
N CYS A 123 15.37 6.58 1.77
CA CYS A 123 15.58 5.45 2.68
C CYS A 123 14.95 5.72 4.07
N LEU A 124 15.17 6.92 4.63
CA LEU A 124 14.61 7.30 5.92
C LEU A 124 13.08 7.38 5.88
N ILE A 125 12.50 7.93 4.80
CA ILE A 125 11.04 7.98 4.60
C ILE A 125 10.45 6.57 4.57
N PHE A 126 11.06 5.62 3.83
CA PHE A 126 10.55 4.25 3.79
C PHE A 126 10.63 3.53 5.14
N ILE A 127 11.71 3.75 5.91
CA ILE A 127 11.82 3.19 7.26
C ILE A 127 10.74 3.78 8.17
N TYR A 128 10.53 5.10 8.11
CA TYR A 128 9.50 5.78 8.88
C TYR A 128 8.09 5.27 8.53
N GLU A 129 7.75 5.20 7.24
CA GLU A 129 6.43 4.72 6.78
C GLU A 129 6.17 3.27 7.20
N ALA A 130 7.20 2.41 7.15
CA ALA A 130 7.07 1.03 7.63
C ALA A 130 6.80 0.95 9.13
N LEU A 131 7.47 1.78 9.94
CA LEU A 131 7.24 1.85 11.39
C LEU A 131 5.89 2.49 11.75
N GLU A 132 5.47 3.53 11.03
CA GLU A 132 4.16 4.17 11.20
C GLU A 132 3.03 3.17 10.94
N LYS A 133 3.14 2.35 9.88
CA LYS A 133 2.17 1.28 9.59
C LYS A 133 2.14 0.21 10.67
N LEU A 134 3.28 -0.16 11.25
CA LEU A 134 3.35 -1.09 12.37
C LEU A 134 2.68 -0.50 13.63
N PHE A 135 2.89 0.79 13.90
CA PHE A 135 2.26 1.48 15.04
C PHE A 135 0.75 1.63 14.86
N HIS A 136 0.29 1.98 13.66
CA HIS A 136 -1.14 2.06 13.33
C HIS A 136 -1.82 0.69 13.47
N LEU A 137 -1.13 -0.40 13.13
CA LEU A 137 -1.62 -1.76 13.41
C LEU A 137 -1.76 -2.00 14.93
N GLY A 138 -0.87 -1.40 15.71
CA GLY A 138 -0.90 -1.38 17.17
C GLY A 138 -2.15 -0.72 17.75
N GLU A 139 -2.58 0.39 17.16
CA GLU A 139 -3.82 1.08 17.55
C GLU A 139 -5.07 0.31 17.11
N LEU A 140 -5.01 -0.38 15.96
CA LEU A 140 -6.14 -1.14 15.43
C LEU A 140 -6.44 -2.40 16.24
N TYR A 141 -5.41 -3.04 16.78
CA TYR A 141 -5.49 -4.23 17.63
C TYR A 141 -4.91 -3.95 19.01
N PRO A 142 -5.61 -3.16 19.85
CA PRO A 142 -5.10 -2.82 21.16
C PRO A 142 -4.89 -4.08 22.01
N TYR A 143 -3.88 -4.04 22.87
CA TYR A 143 -3.64 -5.08 23.87
C TYR A 143 -4.19 -4.61 25.21
N ASN A 144 -4.66 -5.55 26.03
CA ASN A 144 -5.22 -5.22 27.33
C ASN A 144 -4.06 -4.98 28.34
N LEU A 145 -3.88 -3.72 28.76
CA LEU A 145 -2.91 -3.32 29.79
C LEU A 145 -3.37 -3.66 31.22
N ASN A 146 -4.68 -3.80 31.44
CA ASN A 146 -5.29 -3.97 32.77
C ASN A 146 -5.74 -5.42 32.99
N SER A 147 -4.81 -6.37 32.83
CA SER A 147 -5.06 -7.78 33.15
C SER A 147 -4.66 -8.07 34.60
N ASP A 148 -5.62 -8.02 35.53
CA ASP A 148 -5.48 -8.64 36.84
C ASP A 148 -5.48 -10.16 36.64
N LEU A 149 -4.32 -10.82 36.79
CA LEU A 149 -4.19 -12.28 36.64
C LEU A 149 -5.09 -13.07 37.61
N ASP A 150 -5.51 -12.46 38.71
CA ASP A 150 -6.34 -13.08 39.75
C ASP A 150 -7.84 -13.16 39.38
N LYS A 151 -8.32 -12.44 38.37
CA LYS A 151 -9.71 -12.52 37.88
C LYS A 151 -9.82 -13.49 36.70
N LEU A 152 -9.66 -14.77 36.99
CA LEU A 152 -9.51 -15.84 35.99
C LEU A 152 -10.77 -16.15 35.13
N THR A 153 -11.93 -15.53 35.37
CA THR A 153 -13.22 -16.06 34.82
C THR A 153 -14.17 -15.07 34.15
N LEU A 154 -13.83 -13.80 33.92
CA LEU A 154 -14.79 -12.85 33.32
C LEU A 154 -14.26 -11.99 32.15
N THR A 155 -13.29 -12.46 31.37
CA THR A 155 -12.96 -11.84 30.08
C THR A 155 -13.96 -12.28 29.01
N HIS A 156 -15.09 -11.57 28.91
CA HIS A 156 -16.05 -11.75 27.83
C HIS A 156 -16.12 -10.47 27.01
N CYS A 157 -16.36 -10.62 25.72
CA CYS A 157 -16.76 -9.54 24.85
C CYS A 157 -18.04 -9.96 24.13
N ARG A 158 -19.15 -9.25 24.39
CA ARG A 158 -20.45 -9.53 23.78
C ARG A 158 -20.95 -8.29 23.07
N CYS A 159 -21.61 -8.49 21.94
CA CYS A 159 -22.37 -7.43 21.29
C CYS A 159 -23.64 -7.18 22.10
N ALA A 160 -23.98 -5.92 22.34
CA ALA A 160 -25.21 -5.50 22.98
C ALA A 160 -25.84 -4.33 22.20
N GLU A 161 -27.12 -4.12 22.45
CA GLU A 161 -27.87 -3.02 21.87
C GLU A 161 -27.29 -1.66 22.32
N PRO A 162 -27.19 -0.65 21.42
CA PRO A 162 -26.84 0.72 21.80
C PRO A 162 -27.84 1.30 22.81
N TYR A 163 -27.36 1.78 23.95
CA TYR A 163 -28.20 2.48 24.94
C TYR A 163 -28.88 3.75 24.40
N ASN A 164 -28.32 4.37 23.35
CA ASN A 164 -28.89 5.56 22.72
C ASN A 164 -28.67 5.52 21.19
N PRO A 165 -29.63 4.98 20.41
CA PRO A 165 -29.47 4.86 18.97
C PRO A 165 -29.49 6.23 18.29
N SER A 166 -28.52 6.48 17.41
CA SER A 166 -28.46 7.66 16.54
C SER A 166 -29.61 7.63 15.52
N ASN A 167 -30.13 8.78 15.08
CA ASN A 167 -31.13 8.83 14.01
C ASN A 167 -30.72 8.02 12.77
N LYS A 168 -29.41 7.97 12.45
CA LYS A 168 -28.88 7.14 11.35
C LYS A 168 -28.99 5.62 11.61
N THR A 169 -28.88 5.19 12.86
CA THR A 169 -29.03 3.78 13.25
C THR A 169 -30.49 3.34 13.16
N LEU A 170 -31.41 4.23 13.55
CA LEU A 170 -32.86 4.02 13.46
C LEU A 170 -33.33 3.98 12.01
N ASP A 171 -32.83 4.88 11.17
CA ASP A 171 -33.11 4.87 9.72
C ASP A 171 -32.62 3.56 9.07
N LEU A 172 -31.42 3.08 9.43
CA LEU A 172 -30.85 1.84 8.89
C LEU A 172 -31.64 0.59 9.33
N TRP A 173 -32.10 0.56 10.57
CA TRP A 173 -32.97 -0.53 11.08
C TRP A 173 -34.35 -0.48 10.44
N SER A 174 -34.91 0.71 10.23
CA SER A 174 -36.17 0.94 9.53
C SER A 174 -36.10 0.49 8.07
N GLU A 175 -35.05 0.88 7.33
CA GLU A 175 -34.82 0.45 5.93
C GLU A 175 -34.71 -1.07 5.79
N ARG A 176 -34.17 -1.75 6.81
CA ARG A 176 -34.01 -3.21 6.82
C ARG A 176 -35.16 -3.97 7.48
N ASN A 177 -36.21 -3.29 7.95
CA ASN A 177 -37.31 -3.88 8.74
C ASN A 177 -36.81 -4.69 9.96
N ILE A 178 -35.75 -4.23 10.62
CA ILE A 178 -35.16 -4.91 11.79
C ILE A 178 -35.68 -4.27 13.07
N THR A 179 -36.21 -5.09 13.98
CA THR A 179 -36.52 -4.68 15.36
C THR A 179 -35.36 -5.07 16.27
N ALA A 180 -34.92 -4.14 17.12
CA ALA A 180 -33.75 -4.34 18.00
C ALA A 180 -33.88 -5.56 18.93
N SER A 181 -35.10 -5.89 19.34
CA SER A 181 -35.43 -7.05 20.18
C SER A 181 -35.44 -8.39 19.44
N ALA A 182 -35.58 -8.38 18.11
CA ALA A 182 -35.56 -9.60 17.29
C ALA A 182 -34.14 -10.03 16.89
N VAL A 183 -33.13 -9.17 17.09
CA VAL A 183 -31.73 -9.48 16.78
C VAL A 183 -31.11 -10.27 17.94
N PRO A 184 -30.56 -11.48 17.69
CA PRO A 184 -29.90 -12.26 18.71
C PRO A 184 -28.46 -11.74 18.96
N TRP A 185 -28.34 -10.60 19.65
CA TRP A 185 -27.07 -9.89 19.90
C TRP A 185 -25.93 -10.77 20.44
N VAL A 186 -26.26 -11.81 21.22
CA VAL A 186 -25.29 -12.70 21.85
C VAL A 186 -24.61 -13.66 20.86
N ASN A 187 -25.28 -14.03 19.76
CA ASN A 187 -24.78 -15.00 18.79
C ASN A 187 -24.26 -14.33 17.51
N LEU A 188 -24.15 -13.00 17.49
CA LEU A 188 -23.67 -12.26 16.34
C LEU A 188 -22.15 -12.31 16.25
N THR A 189 -21.64 -12.43 15.03
CA THR A 189 -20.22 -12.24 14.76
C THR A 189 -19.84 -10.76 14.92
N VAL A 190 -18.55 -10.48 15.15
CA VAL A 190 -18.03 -9.11 15.27
C VAL A 190 -18.39 -8.25 14.06
N LYS A 191 -18.36 -8.82 12.85
CA LYS A 191 -18.70 -8.12 11.60
C LYS A 191 -20.19 -7.76 11.53
N GLU A 192 -21.05 -8.70 11.90
CA GLU A 192 -22.50 -8.47 11.94
C GLU A 192 -22.86 -7.44 12.99
N CYS A 193 -22.23 -7.49 14.17
CA CYS A 193 -22.41 -6.52 15.25
C CYS A 193 -22.08 -5.09 14.79
N ILE A 194 -20.94 -4.90 14.12
CA ILE A 194 -20.55 -3.59 13.56
C ILE A 194 -21.53 -3.16 12.46
N SER A 195 -21.97 -4.09 11.61
CA SER A 195 -22.92 -3.78 10.52
C SER A 195 -24.29 -3.31 11.02
N LEU A 196 -24.69 -3.77 12.20
CA LEU A 196 -25.92 -3.37 12.87
C LEU A 196 -25.72 -2.21 13.85
N GLN A 197 -24.51 -1.65 13.92
CA GLN A 197 -24.13 -0.56 14.84
C GLN A 197 -24.38 -0.91 16.33
N GLY A 198 -24.08 -2.15 16.72
CA GLY A 198 -24.09 -2.58 18.12
C GLY A 198 -22.89 -2.05 18.91
N HIS A 199 -23.01 -1.98 20.24
CA HIS A 199 -21.89 -1.67 21.14
C HIS A 199 -21.30 -2.94 21.74
N PHE A 200 -19.98 -2.98 21.87
CA PHE A 200 -19.27 -4.06 22.53
C PHE A 200 -19.25 -3.82 24.04
N VAL A 201 -19.76 -4.80 24.80
CA VAL A 201 -19.81 -4.76 26.27
C VAL A 201 -18.98 -5.90 26.84
N GLY A 202 -18.07 -5.55 27.74
CA GLY A 202 -17.24 -6.50 28.46
C GLY A 202 -15.83 -5.99 28.74
N THR A 203 -15.14 -6.66 29.66
CA THR A 203 -13.76 -6.32 30.08
C THR A 203 -12.72 -6.65 29.01
N ALA A 204 -13.07 -7.51 28.05
CA ALA A 204 -12.23 -7.90 26.91
C ALA A 204 -12.58 -7.16 25.61
N CYS A 205 -13.38 -6.10 25.67
CA CYS A 205 -13.73 -5.26 24.51
C CYS A 205 -13.03 -3.89 24.60
N GLY A 206 -12.52 -3.42 23.46
CA GLY A 206 -12.20 -2.00 23.23
C GLY A 206 -13.34 -1.26 22.52
N HIS A 207 -13.11 0.02 22.20
CA HIS A 207 -14.10 0.86 21.51
C HIS A 207 -14.48 0.36 20.10
N HIS A 208 -13.65 -0.46 19.46
CA HIS A 208 -13.80 -0.87 18.05
C HIS A 208 -13.87 -2.39 17.84
N GLY A 209 -13.86 -3.19 18.91
CA GLY A 209 -13.94 -4.66 18.82
C GLY A 209 -13.35 -5.39 20.03
N PRO A 210 -13.33 -6.74 20.01
CA PRO A 210 -12.65 -7.54 21.04
C PRO A 210 -11.13 -7.35 20.97
N TYR A 211 -10.47 -7.30 22.13
CA TYR A 211 -9.01 -7.32 22.20
C TYR A 211 -8.50 -8.65 21.65
N THR A 212 -7.66 -8.59 20.61
CA THR A 212 -7.04 -9.76 19.97
C THR A 212 -5.52 -9.59 20.00
N PRO A 213 -4.90 -9.73 21.19
CA PRO A 213 -3.48 -9.44 21.38
C PRO A 213 -2.57 -10.31 20.50
N ASP A 214 -2.99 -11.55 20.24
CA ASP A 214 -2.24 -12.52 19.46
C ASP A 214 -1.92 -12.03 18.03
N VAL A 215 -2.82 -11.27 17.42
CA VAL A 215 -2.67 -10.76 16.04
C VAL A 215 -1.57 -9.70 15.97
N LEU A 216 -1.53 -8.80 16.95
CA LEU A 216 -0.52 -7.73 17.02
C LEU A 216 0.87 -8.33 17.27
N PHE A 217 1.01 -9.17 18.29
CA PHE A 217 2.30 -9.79 18.61
C PHE A 217 2.83 -10.62 17.45
N TRP A 218 1.96 -11.42 16.82
CA TRP A 218 2.32 -12.20 15.66
C TRP A 218 2.79 -11.34 14.48
N SER A 219 2.11 -10.23 14.22
CA SER A 219 2.48 -9.29 13.15
C SER A 219 3.83 -8.61 13.40
N VAL A 220 4.11 -8.22 14.65
CA VAL A 220 5.41 -7.65 15.06
C VAL A 220 6.54 -8.68 14.90
N ILE A 221 6.30 -9.93 15.31
CA ILE A 221 7.27 -11.03 15.16
C ILE A 221 7.56 -11.27 13.68
N LEU A 222 6.53 -11.36 12.84
CA LEU A 222 6.70 -11.53 11.39
C LEU A 222 7.50 -10.37 10.77
N PHE A 223 7.21 -9.13 11.16
CA PHE A 223 7.91 -7.95 10.63
C PHE A 223 9.42 -8.01 10.91
N PHE A 224 9.81 -8.12 12.18
CA PHE A 224 11.22 -8.15 12.56
C PHE A 224 11.93 -9.43 12.09
N SER A 225 11.27 -10.58 12.16
CA SER A 225 11.85 -11.85 11.70
C SER A 225 12.14 -11.84 10.20
N THR A 226 11.22 -11.30 9.39
CA THR A 226 11.43 -11.13 7.94
C THR A 226 12.63 -10.21 7.66
N PHE A 227 12.75 -9.10 8.39
CA PHE A 227 13.89 -8.19 8.23
C PHE A 227 15.23 -8.85 8.59
N PHE A 228 15.32 -9.47 9.77
CA PHE A 228 16.56 -10.10 10.24
C PHE A 228 16.93 -11.31 9.38
N LEU A 229 15.98 -12.14 8.97
CA LEU A 229 16.26 -13.29 8.11
C LEU A 229 16.73 -12.85 6.72
N SER A 230 16.13 -11.82 6.13
CA SER A 230 16.56 -11.26 4.84
C SER A 230 17.97 -10.66 4.93
N ALA A 231 18.26 -9.89 5.98
CA ALA A 231 19.58 -9.32 6.22
C ALA A 231 20.64 -10.42 6.43
N PHE A 232 20.30 -11.45 7.22
CA PHE A 232 21.17 -12.61 7.45
C PHE A 232 21.45 -13.34 6.13
N LEU A 233 20.41 -13.70 5.35
CA LEU A 233 20.53 -14.34 4.03
C LEU A 233 21.36 -13.52 3.03
N LYS A 234 21.30 -12.19 3.05
CA LYS A 234 22.21 -11.34 2.28
C LYS A 234 23.66 -11.42 2.79
N GLN A 235 23.86 -11.40 4.10
CA GLN A 235 25.20 -11.49 4.69
C GLN A 235 25.86 -12.86 4.45
N PHE A 236 25.11 -13.92 4.14
CA PHE A 236 25.71 -15.19 3.70
C PHE A 236 26.62 -15.03 2.49
N LYS A 237 26.43 -13.98 1.66
CA LYS A 237 27.33 -13.70 0.53
C LYS A 237 28.78 -13.52 0.96
N THR A 238 29.08 -13.06 2.17
CA THR A 238 30.48 -12.90 2.64
C THR A 238 30.93 -14.04 3.56
N SER A 239 30.03 -14.98 3.87
CA SER A 239 30.31 -16.11 4.76
C SER A 239 31.18 -17.19 4.10
N ARG A 240 32.04 -17.81 4.92
CA ARG A 240 33.05 -18.81 4.49
C ARG A 240 32.56 -20.26 4.55
N TYR A 241 31.37 -20.52 5.09
CA TYR A 241 30.91 -21.88 5.42
C TYR A 241 30.37 -22.69 4.23
N PHE A 242 30.03 -22.06 3.09
CA PHE A 242 29.34 -22.73 1.96
C PHE A 242 30.08 -22.58 0.62
N PRO A 243 29.88 -23.51 -0.34
CA PRO A 243 30.44 -23.42 -1.68
C PRO A 243 29.94 -22.17 -2.42
N THR A 244 30.79 -21.59 -3.27
CA THR A 244 30.58 -20.29 -3.94
C THR A 244 29.28 -20.22 -4.74
N LYS A 245 28.89 -21.31 -5.40
CA LYS A 245 27.66 -21.37 -6.22
C LYS A 245 26.39 -21.29 -5.38
N VAL A 246 26.33 -22.01 -4.25
CA VAL A 246 25.19 -21.98 -3.32
C VAL A 246 25.12 -20.61 -2.63
N ARG A 247 26.27 -20.05 -2.23
CA ARG A 247 26.36 -18.73 -1.60
C ARG A 247 25.80 -17.61 -2.48
N SER A 248 26.16 -17.59 -3.77
CA SER A 248 25.63 -16.57 -4.70
C SER A 248 24.13 -16.77 -4.89
N MET A 249 23.69 -18.00 -5.17
CA MET A 249 22.27 -18.31 -5.37
C MET A 249 21.40 -17.92 -4.17
N THR A 250 21.78 -18.31 -2.95
CA THR A 250 21.00 -18.00 -1.75
C THR A 250 20.99 -16.50 -1.46
N SER A 251 22.10 -15.79 -1.65
CA SER A 251 22.15 -14.34 -1.45
C SER A 251 21.33 -13.57 -2.48
N ASP A 252 21.32 -14.02 -3.73
CA ASP A 252 20.59 -13.36 -4.80
C ASP A 252 19.07 -13.56 -4.59
N PHE A 253 18.62 -14.73 -4.16
CA PHE A 253 17.20 -15.00 -3.86
C PHE A 253 16.78 -14.73 -2.40
N ALA A 254 17.65 -14.14 -1.59
CA ALA A 254 17.47 -13.98 -0.13
C ALA A 254 16.11 -13.38 0.26
N VAL A 255 15.73 -12.25 -0.35
CA VAL A 255 14.49 -11.53 -0.05
C VAL A 255 13.26 -12.38 -0.39
N PHE A 256 13.26 -13.00 -1.57
CA PHE A 256 12.15 -13.83 -2.03
C PHE A 256 11.99 -15.10 -1.17
N LEU A 257 13.09 -15.80 -0.89
CA LEU A 257 13.08 -16.99 -0.02
C LEU A 257 12.55 -16.65 1.37
N THR A 258 12.94 -15.49 1.91
CA THR A 258 12.45 -14.99 3.21
C THR A 258 10.94 -14.79 3.19
N ILE A 259 10.39 -14.12 2.17
CA ILE A 259 8.95 -13.89 2.04
C ILE A 259 8.20 -15.22 1.98
N VAL A 260 8.64 -16.17 1.15
CA VAL A 260 8.00 -17.49 1.03
C VAL A 260 8.03 -18.24 2.36
N LEU A 261 9.16 -18.24 3.07
CA LEU A 261 9.30 -18.91 4.36
C LEU A 261 8.38 -18.29 5.42
N MET A 262 8.32 -16.95 5.48
CA MET A 262 7.48 -16.25 6.45
C MET A 262 5.98 -16.42 6.16
N VAL A 263 5.57 -16.44 4.89
CA VAL A 263 4.19 -16.76 4.49
C VAL A 263 3.84 -18.20 4.85
N LEU A 264 4.76 -19.15 4.70
CA LEU A 264 4.55 -20.54 5.09
C LEU A 264 4.40 -20.66 6.62
N LEU A 265 5.23 -19.95 7.40
CA LEU A 265 5.10 -19.91 8.86
C LEU A 265 3.76 -19.32 9.31
N ASP A 266 3.31 -18.21 8.69
CA ASP A 266 1.99 -17.62 8.96
C ASP A 266 0.85 -18.60 8.63
N PHE A 267 0.98 -19.36 7.53
CA PHE A 267 0.00 -20.38 7.15
C PHE A 267 -0.06 -21.53 8.17
N VAL A 268 1.09 -21.99 8.68
CA VAL A 268 1.15 -23.09 9.66
C VAL A 268 0.61 -22.66 11.02
N ILE A 269 0.87 -21.42 11.44
CA ILE A 269 0.45 -20.91 12.76
C ILE A 269 -1.01 -20.48 12.77
N GLY A 270 -1.59 -20.12 11.62
CA GLY A 270 -3.04 -19.99 11.46
C GLY A 270 -3.66 -18.78 12.18
N VAL A 271 -2.86 -17.83 12.65
CA VAL A 271 -3.35 -16.58 13.27
C VAL A 271 -3.98 -15.69 12.20
N PRO A 272 -5.13 -15.02 12.46
CA PRO A 272 -5.80 -14.16 11.48
C PRO A 272 -5.09 -12.81 11.31
N SER A 273 -3.86 -12.85 10.78
CA SER A 273 -3.07 -11.67 10.40
C SER A 273 -3.74 -10.88 9.26
N GLN A 274 -3.38 -9.60 9.10
CA GLN A 274 -3.86 -8.79 7.98
C GLN A 274 -3.22 -9.28 6.68
N LYS A 275 -4.02 -9.88 5.81
CA LYS A 275 -3.60 -10.39 4.51
C LYS A 275 -4.00 -9.44 3.40
N LEU A 276 -3.17 -9.40 2.35
CA LEU A 276 -3.49 -8.64 1.15
C LEU A 276 -4.73 -9.25 0.48
N LYS A 277 -5.81 -8.45 0.37
CA LYS A 277 -7.04 -8.86 -0.34
C LYS A 277 -6.83 -8.70 -1.84
N VAL A 278 -6.43 -9.79 -2.51
CA VAL A 278 -6.36 -9.83 -3.97
C VAL A 278 -7.70 -10.35 -4.51
N PRO A 279 -8.39 -9.62 -5.40
CA PRO A 279 -9.61 -10.12 -6.03
C PRO A 279 -9.29 -11.36 -6.88
N SER A 280 -10.14 -12.39 -6.80
CA SER A 280 -9.96 -13.66 -7.54
C SER A 280 -10.30 -13.55 -9.03
N LYS A 281 -10.87 -12.43 -9.46
CA LYS A 281 -11.20 -12.15 -10.86
C LYS A 281 -10.43 -10.92 -11.34
N PHE A 282 -9.88 -11.00 -12.56
CA PHE A 282 -9.37 -9.86 -13.31
C PHE A 282 -10.55 -9.00 -13.78
N GLN A 283 -11.11 -8.22 -12.87
CA GLN A 283 -12.18 -7.25 -13.13
C GLN A 283 -11.76 -5.89 -12.59
N PRO A 284 -12.25 -4.78 -13.19
CA PRO A 284 -12.11 -3.46 -12.60
C PRO A 284 -12.60 -3.50 -11.15
N THR A 285 -11.93 -2.80 -10.24
CA THR A 285 -12.23 -2.92 -8.80
C THR A 285 -13.68 -2.55 -8.44
N ARG A 286 -14.40 -1.87 -9.35
CA ARG A 286 -15.85 -1.70 -9.32
C ARG A 286 -16.50 -2.26 -10.59
N ASP A 287 -17.56 -3.05 -10.40
CA ASP A 287 -18.37 -3.64 -11.47
C ASP A 287 -19.13 -2.59 -12.32
N ASP A 288 -19.31 -1.37 -11.80
CA ASP A 288 -20.03 -0.28 -12.47
C ASP A 288 -19.27 0.36 -13.66
N ARG A 289 -18.05 -0.11 -13.99
CA ARG A 289 -17.15 0.64 -14.88
C ARG A 289 -16.32 -0.23 -15.83
N GLY A 290 -16.14 0.25 -17.07
CA GLY A 290 -15.14 -0.27 -18.02
C GLY A 290 -13.72 0.27 -17.80
N TRP A 291 -12.73 -0.36 -18.46
CA TRP A 291 -11.30 -0.02 -18.35
C TRP A 291 -10.97 1.42 -18.78
N LEU A 292 -11.63 1.94 -19.82
CA LEU A 292 -11.42 3.30 -20.31
C LEU A 292 -12.15 4.32 -19.43
N VAL A 293 -11.45 5.36 -18.95
CA VAL A 293 -12.07 6.50 -18.23
C VAL A 293 -12.25 7.63 -19.22
N SER A 294 -13.43 8.25 -19.29
CA SER A 294 -13.58 9.54 -19.96
C SER A 294 -12.91 10.64 -19.10
N PRO A 295 -11.98 11.45 -19.65
CA PRO A 295 -11.30 12.50 -18.89
C PRO A 295 -12.26 13.59 -18.40
N ILE A 296 -13.25 13.97 -19.21
CA ILE A 296 -14.23 15.02 -18.87
C ILE A 296 -15.32 14.54 -17.90
N GLY A 297 -15.69 13.25 -17.96
CA GLY A 297 -16.51 12.58 -16.95
C GLY A 297 -17.72 13.38 -16.44
N ARG A 298 -17.92 13.35 -15.11
CA ARG A 298 -19.02 13.98 -14.37
C ARG A 298 -18.56 15.24 -13.62
N ASN A 299 -17.33 15.69 -13.86
CA ASN A 299 -16.71 16.81 -13.16
C ASN A 299 -16.96 18.13 -13.92
N PRO A 300 -17.04 19.27 -13.21
CA PRO A 300 -17.19 20.57 -13.86
C PRO A 300 -15.95 20.89 -14.72
N TRP A 301 -16.15 21.56 -15.85
CA TRP A 301 -15.11 21.94 -16.81
C TRP A 301 -13.88 22.61 -16.16
N TRP A 302 -14.07 23.43 -15.12
CA TRP A 302 -12.98 24.10 -14.39
C TRP A 302 -11.96 23.15 -13.77
N THR A 303 -12.36 21.91 -13.47
CA THR A 303 -11.43 20.89 -12.95
C THR A 303 -10.36 20.50 -13.96
N LEU A 304 -10.63 20.62 -15.27
CA LEU A 304 -9.63 20.39 -16.31
C LEU A 304 -8.48 21.40 -16.21
N LEU A 305 -8.79 22.67 -15.96
CA LEU A 305 -7.79 23.72 -15.81
C LEU A 305 -7.07 23.61 -14.46
N ALA A 306 -7.83 23.37 -13.38
CA ALA A 306 -7.26 23.22 -12.03
C ALA A 306 -6.32 21.99 -11.92
N ALA A 307 -6.55 20.95 -12.72
CA ALA A 307 -5.69 19.75 -12.79
C ALA A 307 -4.25 20.05 -13.26
N ALA A 308 -4.01 21.20 -13.91
CA ALA A 308 -2.67 21.59 -14.35
C ALA A 308 -1.70 21.81 -13.17
N ILE A 309 -2.19 22.28 -12.01
CA ILE A 309 -1.34 22.54 -10.83
C ILE A 309 -0.82 21.21 -10.23
N PRO A 310 -1.68 20.22 -9.89
CA PRO A 310 -1.21 18.90 -9.47
C PRO A 310 -0.36 18.19 -10.54
N ALA A 311 -0.68 18.40 -11.83
CA ALA A 311 0.09 17.82 -12.92
C ALA A 311 1.52 18.38 -13.00
N LEU A 312 1.72 19.66 -12.73
CA LEU A 312 3.05 20.27 -12.67
C LEU A 312 3.88 19.63 -11.56
N LEU A 313 3.30 19.46 -10.36
CA LEU A 313 3.97 18.79 -9.25
C LEU A 313 4.34 17.34 -9.60
N CYS A 314 3.40 16.59 -10.18
CA CYS A 314 3.62 15.20 -10.60
C CYS A 314 4.72 15.10 -11.67
N THR A 315 4.75 16.05 -12.63
CA THR A 315 5.78 16.12 -13.67
C THR A 315 7.16 16.34 -13.05
N ILE A 316 7.30 17.27 -12.09
CA ILE A 316 8.57 17.52 -11.39
C ILE A 316 9.03 16.27 -10.64
N LEU A 317 8.12 15.58 -9.93
CA LEU A 317 8.46 14.35 -9.21
C LEU A 317 8.97 13.26 -10.15
N ILE A 318 8.25 12.98 -11.24
CA ILE A 318 8.65 11.97 -12.24
C ILE A 318 9.98 12.35 -12.89
N PHE A 319 10.16 13.62 -13.24
CA PHE A 319 11.40 14.11 -13.86
C PHE A 319 12.59 13.94 -12.92
N MET A 320 12.48 14.36 -11.67
CA MET A 320 13.56 14.23 -10.69
C MET A 320 13.92 12.76 -10.43
N ASP A 321 12.92 11.90 -10.24
CA ASP A 321 13.13 10.48 -9.96
C ASP A 321 13.82 9.76 -11.13
N GLN A 322 13.39 10.05 -12.37
CA GLN A 322 13.99 9.48 -13.57
C GLN A 322 15.44 9.95 -13.76
N GLN A 323 15.73 11.24 -13.53
CA GLN A 323 17.07 11.78 -13.74
C GLN A 323 18.07 11.27 -12.70
N ILE A 324 17.68 11.28 -11.42
CA ILE A 324 18.52 10.74 -10.34
C ILE A 324 18.82 9.26 -10.60
N THR A 325 17.80 8.48 -10.97
CA THR A 325 17.99 7.06 -11.29
C THR A 325 18.91 6.86 -12.49
N ALA A 326 18.74 7.64 -13.56
CA ALA A 326 19.58 7.56 -14.75
C ALA A 326 21.05 7.91 -14.45
N VAL A 327 21.31 8.94 -13.62
CA VAL A 327 22.68 9.31 -13.24
C VAL A 327 23.31 8.21 -12.38
N ILE A 328 22.58 7.66 -11.40
CA ILE A 328 23.09 6.58 -10.54
C ILE A 328 23.47 5.34 -11.37
N ILE A 329 22.65 4.94 -12.35
CA ILE A 329 22.94 3.76 -13.18
C ILE A 329 24.13 4.01 -14.11
N ASN A 330 24.31 5.24 -14.61
CA ASN A 330 25.39 5.58 -15.55
C ASN A 330 26.71 5.97 -14.86
N ARG A 331 26.83 5.82 -13.54
CA ARG A 331 28.09 6.08 -12.83
C ARG A 331 29.17 5.10 -13.27
N LYS A 332 30.35 5.65 -13.61
CA LYS A 332 31.56 4.91 -13.99
C LYS A 332 32.18 4.04 -12.88
N GLU A 333 31.66 4.10 -11.66
CA GLU A 333 32.13 3.27 -10.53
C GLU A 333 31.62 1.81 -10.61
N HIS A 334 30.76 1.50 -11.59
CA HIS A 334 30.21 0.18 -11.86
C HIS A 334 30.57 -0.35 -13.25
#